data_AF-A0A453PJI0-F1
#
_entry.id   AF-A0A453PJI0-F1
#
_cell.length_a   1.000
_cell.length_b   1.000
_cell.length_c   1.000
_cell.angle_alpha   90.00
_cell.angle_beta   90.00
_cell.angle_gamma   90.00
#
_symmetry.space_group_name_H-M   'P 1'
#
loop_
_entity.id
_entity.type
_entity.pdbx_description
1 polymer ?
#
loop_
_entity_poly.entity_id
_entity_poly.type
_entity_poly.pdbx_seq_one_letter_code
_entity_poly.pdbx_strand_id
1 'polypeptide(L)'
;MRMNTLLRSLQTLKELERPVILSISPGTEVTPALAENITQHVDMYRITGDDWDSWKDVRPHFDVARSFADANKITGLRGRSWPDLDMLPFGRLTDAGVNQGPHRSTNLTFDEQLTQMVLWSMAKSPLMYGGDLRHLNDDTFDLITHPTLLKINHHTKNNMEFGYIHSERTSERNEHSGRSDLTNNGGTVLGLATCNDKNTGGWHSSSKDHICRGFGIQNDNASFCMSKAKLLPTSDGVTMSGVEDQAKFHLVGIDTNDGCLDASVSPMFSTCEQHSKQVWELTENGQLKSSYSGLCATMKSSKEGESETTGARAWTATGDKGEIYLAFFNLDTASRKIAVRVPDLEKVAGQKLARKHLCTCTEVWSGKSRSLMKGDISEVVSAHGSILFEIQC
;
A
#
# COMPACT_ATOMS: atom_id res chain seq x y z
N MET A 1 13.42 -9.48 -13.41
CA MET A 1 14.24 -9.16 -14.61
C MET A 1 15.61 -8.65 -14.15
N ARG A 2 16.74 -9.14 -14.70
CA ARG A 2 18.07 -8.62 -14.34
C ARG A 2 18.33 -7.29 -15.07
N MET A 3 18.90 -6.29 -14.39
CA MET A 3 19.13 -4.92 -14.93
C MET A 3 19.85 -4.92 -16.29
N ASN A 4 20.83 -5.82 -16.49
CA ASN A 4 21.55 -5.94 -17.76
C ASN A 4 20.64 -6.31 -18.94
N THR A 5 19.59 -7.10 -18.70
CA THR A 5 18.61 -7.44 -19.74
C THR A 5 17.77 -6.22 -20.11
N LEU A 6 17.36 -5.42 -19.12
CA LEU A 6 16.59 -4.18 -19.35
C LEU A 6 17.39 -3.18 -20.18
N LEU A 7 18.66 -2.97 -19.84
CA LEU A 7 19.55 -2.05 -20.56
C LEU A 7 19.77 -2.46 -22.01
N ARG A 8 19.86 -3.76 -22.31
CA ARG A 8 19.95 -4.26 -23.69
C ARG A 8 18.68 -3.97 -24.48
N SER A 9 17.50 -4.27 -23.92
CA SER A 9 16.23 -3.95 -24.57
C SER A 9 16.11 -2.45 -24.85
N LEU A 10 16.55 -1.60 -23.92
CA LEU A 10 16.57 -0.16 -24.12
C LEU A 10 17.48 0.32 -25.24
N GLN A 11 18.63 -0.32 -25.42
CA GLN A 11 19.53 0.00 -26.53
C GLN A 11 18.84 -0.25 -27.88
N THR A 12 18.16 -1.40 -28.00
CA THR A 12 17.38 -1.72 -29.20
C THR A 12 16.22 -0.75 -29.41
N LEU A 13 15.51 -0.35 -28.34
CA LEU A 13 14.41 0.62 -28.45
C LEU A 13 14.89 2.01 -28.89
N LYS A 14 16.11 2.42 -28.50
CA LYS A 14 16.71 3.70 -28.94
C LYS A 14 17.06 3.74 -30.42
N GLU A 15 17.26 2.58 -31.05
CA GLU A 15 17.56 2.46 -32.48
C GLU A 15 16.30 2.58 -33.35
N LEU A 16 15.11 2.55 -32.75
CA LEU A 16 13.85 2.73 -33.47
C LEU A 16 13.60 4.22 -33.75
N GLU A 17 13.26 4.56 -34.98
CA GLU A 17 12.89 5.93 -35.39
C GLU A 17 11.49 6.38 -34.91
N ARG A 18 10.85 5.61 -34.00
CA ARG A 18 9.51 5.91 -33.48
C ARG A 18 9.49 5.91 -31.95
N PRO A 19 8.70 6.80 -31.31
CA PRO A 19 8.47 6.73 -29.87
C PRO A 19 7.83 5.40 -29.48
N VAL A 20 8.41 4.73 -28.49
CA VAL A 20 7.86 3.51 -27.88
C VAL A 20 7.78 3.73 -26.37
N ILE A 21 6.59 3.48 -25.80
CA ILE A 21 6.37 3.45 -24.35
C ILE A 21 6.81 2.08 -23.84
N LEU A 22 7.67 2.06 -22.83
CA LEU A 22 8.18 0.84 -22.20
C LEU A 22 7.49 0.58 -20.86
N SER A 23 6.61 -0.42 -20.83
CA SER A 23 6.09 -1.04 -19.60
C SER A 23 6.87 -2.31 -19.27
N ILE A 24 7.15 -2.56 -17.99
CA ILE A 24 7.81 -3.79 -17.53
C ILE A 24 6.99 -4.51 -16.44
N SER A 25 6.98 -5.84 -16.50
CA SER A 25 6.27 -6.75 -15.59
C SER A 25 7.06 -8.07 -15.41
N PRO A 26 6.73 -8.91 -14.39
CA PRO A 26 5.79 -8.71 -13.28
C PRO A 26 6.39 -7.87 -12.12
N GLY A 27 5.56 -7.49 -11.15
CA GLY A 27 5.90 -6.61 -10.04
C GLY A 27 5.99 -7.28 -8.66
N THR A 28 5.90 -8.62 -8.57
CA THR A 28 5.78 -9.38 -7.31
C THR A 28 6.86 -9.12 -6.26
N GLU A 29 8.04 -8.61 -6.67
CA GLU A 29 9.18 -8.34 -5.79
C GLU A 29 9.63 -6.88 -5.84
N VAL A 30 8.81 -5.98 -6.37
CA VAL A 30 9.20 -4.60 -6.61
C VAL A 30 9.01 -3.76 -5.36
N THR A 31 10.08 -3.05 -4.98
CA THR A 31 10.13 -2.23 -3.79
C THR A 31 10.40 -0.77 -4.17
N PRO A 32 10.08 0.21 -3.31
CA PRO A 32 10.42 1.60 -3.60
C PRO A 32 11.93 1.83 -3.81
N ALA A 33 12.78 1.05 -3.14
CA ALA A 33 14.22 1.10 -3.33
C ALA A 33 14.66 0.54 -4.70
N LEU A 34 14.05 -0.57 -5.15
CA LEU A 34 14.29 -1.10 -6.48
C LEU A 34 13.78 -0.14 -7.57
N ALA A 35 12.64 0.51 -7.31
CA ALA A 35 12.04 1.49 -8.21
C ALA A 35 13.00 2.64 -8.54
N GLU A 36 13.78 3.14 -7.58
CA GLU A 36 14.80 4.17 -7.81
C GLU A 36 15.73 3.81 -8.99
N ASN A 37 16.14 2.54 -9.08
CA ASN A 37 17.07 2.07 -10.09
C ASN A 37 16.45 1.85 -11.48
N ILE A 38 15.13 1.70 -11.57
CA ILE A 38 14.42 1.43 -12.84
C ILE A 38 13.67 2.65 -13.36
N THR A 39 13.36 3.63 -12.52
CA THR A 39 12.51 4.77 -12.92
C THR A 39 13.09 5.65 -14.02
N GLN A 40 14.42 5.67 -14.20
CA GLN A 40 15.08 6.41 -15.29
C GLN A 40 15.03 5.69 -16.65
N HIS A 41 14.52 4.45 -16.65
CA HIS A 41 14.67 3.52 -17.75
C HIS A 41 13.34 3.13 -18.39
N VAL A 42 12.22 3.29 -17.69
CA VAL A 42 10.91 2.79 -18.15
C VAL A 42 9.83 3.85 -18.04
N ASP A 43 8.76 3.69 -18.81
CA ASP A 43 7.59 4.56 -18.76
C ASP A 43 6.60 4.17 -17.66
N MET A 44 6.56 2.88 -17.35
CA MET A 44 5.79 2.34 -16.24
C MET A 44 6.36 0.98 -15.83
N TYR A 45 6.13 0.59 -14.59
CA TYR A 45 6.66 -0.66 -14.04
C TYR A 45 5.68 -1.24 -13.03
N ARG A 46 5.34 -2.52 -13.19
CA ARG A 46 4.41 -3.17 -12.26
C ARG A 46 5.01 -3.24 -10.85
N ILE A 47 4.21 -2.89 -9.86
CA ILE A 47 4.60 -2.88 -8.43
C ILE A 47 3.90 -3.96 -7.60
N THR A 48 3.02 -4.74 -8.22
CA THR A 48 2.27 -5.83 -7.61
C THR A 48 2.38 -7.12 -8.44
N GLY A 49 1.83 -8.22 -7.90
CA GLY A 49 1.57 -9.43 -8.69
C GLY A 49 0.51 -9.19 -9.77
N ASP A 50 0.10 -10.27 -10.44
CA ASP A 50 -1.03 -10.18 -11.36
C ASP A 50 -2.30 -9.82 -10.57
N ASP A 51 -2.99 -8.75 -10.97
CA ASP A 51 -4.30 -8.40 -10.42
C ASP A 51 -5.42 -9.16 -11.15
N TRP A 52 -6.34 -9.70 -10.36
CA TRP A 52 -7.49 -10.45 -10.83
C TRP A 52 -8.74 -10.03 -10.06
N ASP A 53 -9.88 -10.53 -10.48
CA ASP A 53 -11.19 -10.10 -10.02
C ASP A 53 -11.63 -10.74 -8.70
N SER A 54 -10.75 -10.80 -7.71
CA SER A 54 -11.10 -11.20 -6.34
C SER A 54 -10.65 -10.15 -5.33
N TRP A 55 -11.42 -9.96 -4.25
CA TRP A 55 -11.04 -9.01 -3.20
C TRP A 55 -9.68 -9.33 -2.56
N LYS A 56 -9.26 -10.61 -2.57
CA LYS A 56 -7.95 -11.02 -2.07
C LYS A 56 -6.80 -10.49 -2.93
N ASP A 57 -7.04 -10.28 -4.22
CA ASP A 57 -6.07 -9.73 -5.16
C ASP A 57 -6.07 -8.19 -5.07
N VAL A 58 -7.25 -7.56 -4.95
CA VAL A 58 -7.37 -6.09 -4.84
C VAL A 58 -6.81 -5.55 -3.51
N ARG A 59 -7.13 -6.18 -2.37
CA ARG A 59 -6.80 -5.66 -1.03
C ARG A 59 -5.30 -5.34 -0.83
N PRO A 60 -4.33 -6.20 -1.19
CA PRO A 60 -2.91 -5.91 -1.04
C PRO A 60 -2.42 -4.64 -1.76
N HIS A 61 -3.11 -4.20 -2.82
CA HIS A 61 -2.73 -3.00 -3.58
C HIS A 61 -2.76 -1.74 -2.71
N PHE A 62 -3.62 -1.65 -1.71
CA PHE A 62 -3.71 -0.49 -0.81
C PHE A 62 -2.38 -0.21 -0.12
N ASP A 63 -1.75 -1.25 0.39
CA ASP A 63 -0.57 -1.12 1.20
C ASP A 63 0.70 -0.97 0.35
N VAL A 64 0.73 -1.60 -0.83
CA VAL A 64 1.78 -1.37 -1.83
C VAL A 64 1.69 0.07 -2.34
N ALA A 65 0.52 0.54 -2.75
CA ALA A 65 0.30 1.91 -3.19
C ALA A 65 0.72 2.93 -2.12
N ARG A 66 0.36 2.69 -0.86
CA ARG A 66 0.81 3.50 0.28
C ARG A 66 2.34 3.55 0.36
N SER A 67 3.02 2.41 0.30
CA SER A 67 4.49 2.37 0.40
C SER A 67 5.19 3.15 -0.72
N PHE A 68 4.63 3.14 -1.93
CA PHE A 68 5.12 3.91 -3.06
C PHE A 68 4.81 5.40 -2.94
N ALA A 69 3.65 5.77 -2.38
CA ALA A 69 3.30 7.15 -2.07
C ALA A 69 4.23 7.72 -0.98
N ASP A 70 4.45 6.98 0.11
CA ASP A 70 5.34 7.35 1.21
C ASP A 70 6.78 7.58 0.74
N ALA A 71 7.22 6.80 -0.26
CA ALA A 71 8.53 6.94 -0.90
C ALA A 71 8.56 7.98 -2.03
N ASN A 72 7.49 8.75 -2.23
CA ASN A 72 7.32 9.76 -3.26
C ASN A 72 7.59 9.23 -4.68
N LYS A 73 7.10 8.02 -4.99
CA LYS A 73 7.30 7.34 -6.27
C LYS A 73 6.12 7.42 -7.24
N ILE A 74 4.97 7.90 -6.78
CA ILE A 74 3.76 7.97 -7.61
C ILE A 74 3.62 9.27 -8.42
N THR A 75 4.62 10.15 -8.37
CA THR A 75 4.61 11.45 -9.08
C THR A 75 5.09 11.37 -10.52
N GLY A 76 5.57 10.21 -10.98
CA GLY A 76 6.13 10.01 -12.31
C GLY A 76 7.43 10.80 -12.50
N LEU A 77 8.56 10.13 -12.75
CA LEU A 77 9.82 10.80 -13.02
C LEU A 77 9.76 11.55 -14.37
N ARG A 78 9.74 12.89 -14.32
CA ARG A 78 9.66 13.77 -15.51
C ARG A 78 8.44 13.47 -16.40
N GLY A 79 7.32 13.10 -15.80
CA GLY A 79 6.10 12.71 -16.52
C GLY A 79 6.14 11.32 -17.17
N ARG A 80 7.15 10.51 -16.84
CA ARG A 80 7.28 9.09 -17.23
C ARG A 80 7.47 8.25 -15.97
N SER A 81 7.65 6.94 -16.11
CA SER A 81 7.92 6.00 -15.02
C SER A 81 6.83 5.95 -13.93
N TRP A 82 5.64 5.51 -14.33
CA TRP A 82 4.49 5.35 -13.42
C TRP A 82 4.51 3.98 -12.72
N PRO A 83 4.34 3.92 -11.39
CA PRO A 83 4.13 2.66 -10.69
C PRO A 83 2.79 2.07 -11.11
N ASP A 84 2.82 0.84 -11.60
CA ASP A 84 1.68 0.16 -12.21
C ASP A 84 1.10 -0.88 -11.24
N LEU A 85 -0.16 -0.66 -10.84
CA LEU A 85 -0.95 -1.56 -10.00
C LEU A 85 -1.58 -2.71 -10.82
N ASP A 86 -1.23 -2.85 -12.10
CA ASP A 86 -1.77 -3.81 -13.05
C ASP A 86 -3.13 -3.43 -13.65
N MET A 87 -3.58 -4.23 -14.61
CA MET A 87 -4.78 -4.04 -15.40
C MET A 87 -6.06 -4.14 -14.56
N LEU A 88 -7.11 -3.41 -14.95
CA LEU A 88 -8.44 -3.45 -14.32
C LEU A 88 -9.22 -4.69 -14.79
N PRO A 89 -9.52 -5.67 -13.91
CA PRO A 89 -10.20 -6.90 -14.27
C PRO A 89 -11.73 -6.68 -14.24
N PHE A 90 -12.22 -5.82 -15.11
CA PHE A 90 -13.62 -5.42 -15.22
C PHE A 90 -14.31 -6.04 -16.45
N GLY A 91 -15.63 -6.08 -16.43
CA GLY A 91 -16.44 -6.56 -17.55
C GLY A 91 -16.24 -8.05 -17.83
N ARG A 92 -16.07 -8.42 -19.11
CA ARG A 92 -16.01 -9.81 -19.56
C ARG A 92 -14.56 -10.30 -19.70
N LEU A 93 -14.21 -11.34 -18.96
CA LEU A 93 -12.87 -11.87 -18.73
C LEU A 93 -12.82 -13.39 -18.98
N THR A 94 -11.62 -13.96 -18.83
CA THR A 94 -11.37 -15.40 -18.62
C THR A 94 -10.84 -15.64 -17.20
N ASP A 95 -10.70 -16.91 -16.80
CA ASP A 95 -9.99 -17.25 -15.56
C ASP A 95 -8.49 -16.97 -15.66
N ALA A 96 -7.85 -16.83 -14.49
CA ALA A 96 -6.42 -16.58 -14.41
C ALA A 96 -5.60 -17.65 -15.15
N GLY A 97 -4.68 -17.20 -16.01
CA GLY A 97 -3.84 -18.07 -16.84
C GLY A 97 -4.55 -18.73 -18.03
N VAL A 98 -5.83 -18.45 -18.26
CA VAL A 98 -6.62 -19.02 -19.35
C VAL A 98 -6.64 -18.06 -20.55
N ASN A 99 -6.00 -18.47 -21.65
CA ASN A 99 -5.81 -17.63 -22.84
C ASN A 99 -7.04 -17.51 -23.76
N GLN A 100 -7.95 -18.50 -23.70
CA GLN A 100 -9.19 -18.56 -24.48
C GLN A 100 -10.25 -19.16 -23.57
N GLY A 101 -11.53 -18.79 -23.74
CA GLY A 101 -12.62 -19.05 -22.80
C GLY A 101 -12.70 -20.43 -22.09
N PRO A 102 -13.59 -20.57 -21.09
CA PRO A 102 -14.88 -19.88 -21.01
C PRO A 102 -14.75 -18.41 -20.60
N HIS A 103 -15.55 -17.57 -21.23
CA HIS A 103 -15.66 -16.17 -20.85
C HIS A 103 -16.72 -16.01 -19.75
N ARG A 104 -16.42 -15.21 -18.75
CA ARG A 104 -17.31 -14.88 -17.64
C ARG A 104 -17.27 -13.38 -17.36
N SER A 105 -18.23 -12.88 -16.61
CA SER A 105 -18.12 -11.55 -16.03
C SER A 105 -17.09 -11.54 -14.90
N THR A 106 -16.57 -10.36 -14.58
CA THR A 106 -15.82 -10.10 -13.35
C THR A 106 -16.61 -10.57 -12.12
N ASN A 107 -15.92 -11.16 -11.16
CA ASN A 107 -16.46 -11.57 -9.87
C ASN A 107 -16.41 -10.42 -8.84
N LEU A 108 -15.80 -9.28 -9.18
CA LEU A 108 -15.85 -8.08 -8.35
C LEU A 108 -17.27 -7.50 -8.38
N THR A 109 -17.79 -7.23 -7.19
CA THR A 109 -18.98 -6.39 -7.03
C THR A 109 -18.72 -4.98 -7.57
N PHE A 110 -19.78 -4.22 -7.86
CA PHE A 110 -19.62 -2.85 -8.32
C PHE A 110 -18.90 -1.96 -7.28
N ASP A 111 -19.18 -2.16 -5.98
CA ASP A 111 -18.49 -1.46 -4.90
C ASP A 111 -16.98 -1.75 -4.91
N GLU A 112 -16.58 -3.00 -5.16
CA GLU A 112 -15.16 -3.37 -5.28
C GLU A 112 -14.50 -2.79 -6.53
N GLN A 113 -15.19 -2.79 -7.68
CA GLN A 113 -14.71 -2.15 -8.91
C GLN A 113 -14.52 -0.64 -8.71
N LEU A 114 -15.49 0.02 -8.06
CA LEU A 114 -15.42 1.44 -7.71
C LEU A 114 -14.24 1.71 -6.78
N THR A 115 -14.10 0.94 -5.71
CA THR A 115 -12.99 1.01 -4.76
C THR A 115 -11.63 0.85 -5.44
N GLN A 116 -11.50 -0.13 -6.36
CA GLN A 116 -10.29 -0.34 -7.14
C GLN A 116 -9.99 0.87 -8.03
N MET A 117 -10.98 1.37 -8.77
CA MET A 117 -10.80 2.52 -9.67
C MET A 117 -10.43 3.80 -8.91
N VAL A 118 -11.01 4.04 -7.73
CA VAL A 118 -10.65 5.18 -6.87
C VAL A 118 -9.21 5.03 -6.37
N LEU A 119 -8.79 3.84 -5.93
CA LEU A 119 -7.41 3.61 -5.51
C LEU A 119 -6.42 3.78 -6.68
N TRP A 120 -6.69 3.21 -7.86
CA TRP A 120 -5.82 3.35 -9.04
C TRP A 120 -5.68 4.82 -9.45
N SER A 121 -6.77 5.57 -9.37
CA SER A 121 -6.76 7.01 -9.64
C SER A 121 -5.93 7.76 -8.61
N MET A 122 -6.14 7.50 -7.32
CA MET A 122 -5.38 8.13 -6.24
C MET A 122 -3.88 7.77 -6.29
N ALA A 123 -3.54 6.52 -6.58
CA ALA A 123 -2.17 6.07 -6.74
C ALA A 123 -1.53 6.51 -8.07
N LYS A 124 -2.29 7.15 -8.96
CA LYS A 124 -1.87 7.55 -10.31
C LYS A 124 -1.32 6.37 -11.13
N SER A 125 -1.89 5.19 -10.93
CA SER A 125 -1.55 3.98 -11.70
C SER A 125 -2.00 4.16 -13.16
N PRO A 126 -1.28 3.60 -14.15
CA PRO A 126 -1.82 3.42 -15.49
C PRO A 126 -3.19 2.74 -15.45
N LEU A 127 -4.11 3.21 -16.29
CA LEU A 127 -5.46 2.66 -16.40
C LEU A 127 -5.56 1.82 -17.67
N MET A 128 -5.36 0.51 -17.53
CA MET A 128 -5.44 -0.46 -18.62
C MET A 128 -6.65 -1.37 -18.39
N TYR A 129 -7.64 -1.33 -19.28
CA TYR A 129 -8.85 -2.15 -19.17
C TYR A 129 -8.58 -3.59 -19.65
N GLY A 130 -8.81 -4.58 -18.78
CA GLY A 130 -8.51 -5.99 -19.08
C GLY A 130 -9.64 -6.78 -19.76
N GLY A 131 -10.87 -6.26 -19.75
CA GLY A 131 -12.04 -6.95 -20.30
C GLY A 131 -12.29 -6.75 -21.79
N ASP A 132 -13.23 -7.53 -22.34
CA ASP A 132 -13.73 -7.34 -23.70
C ASP A 132 -14.66 -6.11 -23.80
N LEU A 133 -14.14 -5.02 -24.36
CA LEU A 133 -14.87 -3.75 -24.56
C LEU A 133 -16.13 -3.88 -25.42
N ARG A 134 -16.26 -4.92 -26.26
CA ARG A 134 -17.47 -5.13 -27.09
C ARG A 134 -18.69 -5.55 -26.26
N HIS A 135 -18.46 -5.97 -25.02
CA HIS A 135 -19.47 -6.41 -24.06
C HIS A 135 -19.48 -5.54 -22.81
N LEU A 136 -19.01 -4.29 -22.93
CA LEU A 136 -19.01 -3.32 -21.84
C LEU A 136 -20.45 -2.88 -21.52
N ASN A 137 -20.82 -2.90 -20.24
CA ASN A 137 -22.10 -2.36 -19.78
C ASN A 137 -21.94 -0.87 -19.40
N ASP A 138 -23.08 -0.18 -19.27
CA ASP A 138 -23.10 1.27 -19.00
C ASP A 138 -22.47 1.61 -17.64
N ASP A 139 -22.73 0.84 -16.59
CA ASP A 139 -22.17 1.09 -15.25
C ASP A 139 -20.63 1.05 -15.25
N THR A 140 -20.02 0.06 -15.90
CA THR A 140 -18.56 -0.07 -16.03
C THR A 140 -18.02 1.01 -16.97
N PHE A 141 -18.74 1.36 -18.05
CA PHE A 141 -18.33 2.45 -18.95
C PHE A 141 -18.28 3.80 -18.20
N ASP A 142 -19.32 4.12 -17.45
CA ASP A 142 -19.41 5.35 -16.66
C ASP A 142 -18.32 5.39 -15.58
N LEU A 143 -18.00 4.25 -14.96
CA LEU A 143 -16.91 4.14 -14.00
C LEU A 143 -15.54 4.43 -14.62
N ILE A 144 -15.18 3.77 -15.73
CA ILE A 144 -13.85 3.91 -16.35
C ILE A 144 -13.68 5.24 -17.10
N THR A 145 -14.78 5.93 -17.41
CA THR A 145 -14.77 7.24 -18.05
C THR A 145 -15.09 8.39 -17.09
N HIS A 146 -15.25 8.10 -15.79
CA HIS A 146 -15.69 9.10 -14.83
C HIS A 146 -14.72 10.30 -14.77
N PRO A 147 -15.16 11.53 -15.09
CA PRO A 147 -14.28 12.66 -15.32
C PRO A 147 -13.46 13.03 -14.07
N THR A 148 -14.06 12.90 -12.88
CA THR A 148 -13.34 13.17 -11.62
C THR A 148 -12.24 12.16 -11.35
N LEU A 149 -12.43 10.87 -11.67
CA LEU A 149 -11.43 9.83 -11.46
C LEU A 149 -10.25 10.01 -12.42
N LEU A 150 -10.54 10.27 -13.70
CA LEU A 150 -9.53 10.57 -14.70
C LEU A 150 -8.75 11.85 -14.36
N LYS A 151 -9.43 12.87 -13.82
CA LYS A 151 -8.78 14.09 -13.33
C LYS A 151 -7.87 13.82 -12.13
N ILE A 152 -8.29 12.97 -11.18
CA ILE A 152 -7.42 12.56 -10.07
C ILE A 152 -6.21 11.80 -10.62
N ASN A 153 -6.42 10.81 -11.48
CA ASN A 153 -5.33 10.03 -12.05
C ASN A 153 -4.30 10.91 -12.79
N HIS A 154 -4.75 11.85 -13.63
CA HIS A 154 -3.86 12.62 -14.48
C HIS A 154 -3.35 13.93 -13.84
N HIS A 155 -4.23 14.74 -13.26
CA HIS A 155 -3.95 16.14 -12.92
C HIS A 155 -3.64 16.44 -11.45
N THR A 156 -3.81 15.49 -10.53
CA THR A 156 -3.53 15.76 -9.11
C THR A 156 -2.08 15.52 -8.74
N LYS A 157 -1.68 16.13 -7.61
CA LYS A 157 -0.37 16.06 -6.96
C LYS A 157 -0.56 15.80 -5.47
N ASN A 158 0.53 15.45 -4.79
CA ASN A 158 0.55 15.15 -3.35
C ASN A 158 -0.45 14.05 -2.97
N ASN A 159 -0.60 13.07 -3.86
CA ASN A 159 -1.46 11.94 -3.60
C ASN A 159 -0.81 11.09 -2.49
N MET A 160 -1.54 10.75 -1.46
CA MET A 160 -1.03 9.92 -0.37
C MET A 160 -2.15 9.40 0.51
N GLU A 161 -1.86 8.32 1.23
CA GLU A 161 -2.71 7.87 2.31
C GLU A 161 -2.72 8.90 3.44
N PHE A 162 -3.91 9.17 3.97
CA PHE A 162 -4.14 10.15 5.01
C PHE A 162 -4.48 9.45 6.32
N GLY A 163 -3.53 9.45 7.25
CA GLY A 163 -3.62 8.66 8.49
C GLY A 163 -4.49 9.26 9.60
N TYR A 164 -4.98 10.50 9.49
CA TYR A 164 -5.78 11.15 10.54
C TYR A 164 -7.28 10.90 10.33
N ILE A 165 -7.69 9.64 10.51
CA ILE A 165 -9.09 9.19 10.40
C ILE A 165 -9.63 8.66 11.73
N HIS A 166 -10.93 8.80 11.92
CA HIS A 166 -11.71 8.09 12.93
C HIS A 166 -12.62 7.09 12.22
N SER A 167 -12.77 5.88 12.75
CA SER A 167 -13.61 4.84 12.14
C SER A 167 -14.31 4.01 13.20
N GLU A 168 -15.60 3.75 12.99
CA GLU A 168 -16.42 2.88 13.85
C GLU A 168 -17.22 1.89 12.99
N ARG A 169 -17.36 0.62 13.43
CA ARG A 169 -18.23 -0.36 12.75
C ARG A 169 -19.69 -0.03 13.04
N THR A 170 -20.57 -0.09 12.04
CA THR A 170 -21.96 0.33 12.21
C THR A 170 -22.86 -0.73 12.87
N SER A 171 -22.35 -1.94 13.16
CA SER A 171 -23.03 -2.97 13.97
C SER A 171 -22.13 -4.19 14.23
N GLU A 172 -22.01 -4.63 15.49
CA GLU A 172 -21.41 -5.93 15.84
C GLU A 172 -22.37 -7.07 15.46
N ARG A 173 -22.00 -7.90 14.48
CA ARG A 173 -22.45 -9.31 14.49
C ARG A 173 -21.41 -10.08 15.31
N ASN A 174 -21.87 -10.68 16.41
CA ASN A 174 -21.12 -11.63 17.21
C ASN A 174 -20.72 -12.84 16.37
N GLU A 175 -19.60 -12.75 15.65
CA GLU A 175 -18.88 -13.92 15.18
C GLU A 175 -17.70 -14.15 16.12
N HIS A 176 -17.90 -15.07 17.05
CA HIS A 176 -16.82 -15.71 17.79
C HIS A 176 -15.98 -16.51 16.79
N SER A 177 -15.02 -15.87 16.14
CA SER A 177 -13.93 -16.55 15.45
C SER A 177 -12.72 -16.48 16.36
N GLY A 178 -12.44 -17.60 17.03
CA GLY A 178 -11.22 -17.79 17.80
C GLY A 178 -10.02 -17.66 16.87
N ARG A 179 -9.36 -16.51 16.93
CA ARG A 179 -8.05 -16.28 16.33
C ARG A 179 -7.12 -15.87 17.47
N SER A 180 -6.20 -16.77 17.81
CA SER A 180 -5.16 -16.53 18.81
C SER A 180 -4.16 -15.53 18.26
N ASP A 181 -4.42 -14.23 18.44
CA ASP A 181 -3.42 -13.19 18.27
C ASP A 181 -2.51 -13.16 19.50
N LEU A 182 -1.21 -13.13 19.23
CA LEU A 182 -0.11 -13.12 20.20
C LEU A 182 -0.18 -11.84 21.04
N THR A 183 -0.90 -11.88 22.15
CA THR A 183 -0.80 -10.90 23.22
C THR A 183 0.24 -11.42 24.21
N ASN A 184 1.41 -10.78 24.26
CA ASN A 184 2.26 -10.88 25.43
C ASN A 184 2.03 -9.64 26.30
N ASN A 185 1.95 -9.87 27.61
CA ASN A 185 1.54 -8.90 28.65
C ASN A 185 2.15 -7.51 28.43
N GLY A 186 1.33 -6.56 27.96
CA GLY A 186 1.74 -5.17 27.77
C GLY A 186 1.13 -4.48 26.56
N GLY A 187 0.48 -5.20 25.65
CA GLY A 187 -0.26 -4.61 24.55
C GLY A 187 0.66 -3.77 23.66
N THR A 188 1.51 -4.40 22.86
CA THR A 188 2.41 -3.70 21.92
C THR A 188 2.55 -4.56 20.66
N VAL A 189 2.30 -3.98 19.50
CA VAL A 189 2.25 -4.65 18.18
C VAL A 189 3.42 -4.18 17.31
N LEU A 190 4.00 -5.11 16.56
CA LEU A 190 5.08 -4.83 15.62
C LEU A 190 4.52 -4.18 14.34
N GLY A 191 5.12 -3.07 13.90
CA GLY A 191 4.72 -2.29 12.74
C GLY A 191 5.92 -1.85 11.89
N LEU A 192 5.64 -1.18 10.77
CA LEU A 192 6.66 -0.55 9.91
C LEU A 192 6.49 0.97 9.91
N ALA A 193 7.60 1.70 9.94
CA ALA A 193 7.63 3.15 9.81
C ALA A 193 8.89 3.60 9.05
N THR A 194 8.94 4.86 8.64
CA THR A 194 10.16 5.43 8.05
C THR A 194 11.30 5.35 9.06
N CYS A 195 12.50 5.00 8.62
CA CYS A 195 13.66 4.90 9.51
C CYS A 195 14.11 6.26 10.11
N ASN A 196 13.44 7.38 9.81
CA ASN A 196 13.70 8.64 10.51
C ASN A 196 12.79 8.85 11.72
N ASP A 197 11.81 7.96 11.93
CA ASP A 197 10.92 8.00 13.09
C ASP A 197 11.70 7.64 14.37
N LYS A 198 11.55 8.49 15.40
CA LYS A 198 12.18 8.32 16.72
C LYS A 198 11.85 6.97 17.36
N ASN A 199 10.71 6.37 17.01
CA ASN A 199 10.25 5.10 17.56
C ASN A 199 10.79 3.87 16.83
N THR A 200 11.64 4.02 15.81
CA THR A 200 12.22 2.89 15.06
C THR A 200 13.58 2.42 15.59
N GLY A 201 14.19 3.16 16.52
CA GLY A 201 15.43 2.77 17.20
C GLY A 201 15.22 1.82 18.38
N GLY A 202 16.31 1.41 19.02
CA GLY A 202 16.31 0.58 20.23
C GLY A 202 16.42 -0.93 19.99
N TRP A 203 16.57 -1.35 18.72
CA TRP A 203 16.90 -2.72 18.36
C TRP A 203 18.38 -2.98 18.56
N HIS A 204 18.73 -4.12 19.13
CA HIS A 204 20.11 -4.53 19.37
C HIS A 204 20.22 -6.05 19.32
N SER A 205 21.42 -6.55 19.00
CA SER A 205 21.72 -7.98 19.09
C SER A 205 22.01 -8.32 20.56
N SER A 206 21.12 -9.08 21.21
CA SER A 206 21.36 -9.52 22.61
C SER A 206 22.31 -10.71 22.67
N SER A 207 22.33 -11.54 21.63
CA SER A 207 23.28 -12.64 21.44
C SER A 207 23.58 -12.82 19.94
N LYS A 208 24.41 -13.81 19.58
CA LYS A 208 24.70 -14.12 18.17
C LYS A 208 23.42 -14.43 17.38
N ASP A 209 22.49 -15.12 18.03
CA ASP A 209 21.29 -15.68 17.39
C ASP A 209 20.01 -14.95 17.77
N HIS A 210 20.06 -13.82 18.48
CA HIS A 210 18.85 -13.10 18.92
C HIS A 210 18.96 -11.59 18.70
N ILE A 211 17.85 -10.98 18.27
CA ILE A 211 17.63 -9.54 18.21
C ILE A 211 16.52 -9.17 19.17
N CYS A 212 16.78 -8.14 19.96
CA CYS A 212 15.85 -7.65 20.95
C CYS A 212 15.64 -6.15 20.78
N ARG A 213 14.46 -5.69 21.19
CA ARG A 213 14.18 -4.27 21.35
C ARG A 213 14.09 -3.91 22.82
N GLY A 214 14.86 -2.90 23.22
CA GLY A 214 14.78 -2.30 24.54
C GLY A 214 13.82 -1.11 24.55
N PHE A 215 12.94 -1.04 25.54
CA PHE A 215 12.19 0.17 25.88
C PHE A 215 12.97 0.86 27.02
N GLY A 216 13.71 1.95 26.75
CA GLY A 216 14.62 2.56 27.75
C GLY A 216 13.89 3.11 28.99
N ILE A 217 14.49 3.47 30.13
CA ILE A 217 15.81 3.28 30.77
C ILE A 217 15.46 2.84 32.21
N GLN A 218 16.15 1.82 32.75
CA GLN A 218 15.92 1.22 34.08
C GLN A 218 14.58 0.46 34.26
N ASN A 219 14.47 -0.74 33.67
CA ASN A 219 13.94 -1.93 34.37
C ASN A 219 13.99 -3.17 33.47
N ASP A 220 14.51 -4.25 34.04
CA ASP A 220 15.01 -5.46 33.39
C ASP A 220 13.97 -6.43 32.81
N ASN A 221 12.70 -6.06 32.54
CA ASN A 221 11.66 -7.10 32.35
C ASN A 221 10.64 -6.94 31.21
N ALA A 222 10.93 -6.19 30.16
CA ALA A 222 10.19 -6.35 28.90
C ALA A 222 11.07 -6.05 27.69
N SER A 223 11.82 -7.05 27.23
CA SER A 223 12.46 -7.00 25.91
C SER A 223 11.64 -7.82 24.92
N PHE A 224 11.30 -7.23 23.78
CA PHE A 224 10.71 -7.99 22.67
C PHE A 224 11.85 -8.58 21.86
N CYS A 225 12.00 -9.90 21.90
CA CYS A 225 13.12 -10.61 21.27
C CYS A 225 12.64 -11.56 20.19
N MET A 226 13.46 -11.73 19.16
CA MET A 226 13.27 -12.66 18.04
C MET A 226 14.59 -13.38 17.77
N SER A 227 14.48 -14.63 17.31
CA SER A 227 15.62 -15.45 16.93
C SER A 227 16.03 -15.14 15.49
N LYS A 228 17.33 -15.04 15.24
CA LYS A 228 17.88 -14.96 13.89
C LYS A 228 17.92 -16.37 13.31
N ALA A 229 17.27 -16.57 12.17
CA ALA A 229 17.50 -17.74 11.34
C ALA A 229 18.52 -17.39 10.25
N LYS A 230 19.54 -18.24 10.10
CA LYS A 230 20.53 -18.12 9.02
C LYS A 230 19.87 -18.39 7.67
N LEU A 231 20.20 -17.58 6.67
CA LEU A 231 19.89 -17.85 5.28
C LEU A 231 20.54 -19.18 4.88
N LEU A 232 19.74 -20.19 4.51
CA LEU A 232 20.25 -21.47 4.01
C LEU A 232 20.93 -21.24 2.64
N PRO A 233 22.07 -21.91 2.34
CA PRO A 233 22.71 -21.82 1.04
C PRO A 233 21.84 -22.43 -0.06
N THR A 234 21.88 -21.85 -1.26
CA THR A 234 21.13 -22.31 -2.43
C THR A 234 21.62 -23.67 -2.94
N SER A 235 20.70 -24.48 -3.48
CA SER A 235 21.00 -25.72 -4.23
C SER A 235 21.72 -25.48 -5.56
N ASP A 236 21.77 -24.23 -6.04
CA ASP A 236 22.65 -23.82 -7.13
C ASP A 236 23.94 -23.28 -6.50
N GLY A 237 25.03 -24.04 -6.62
CA GLY A 237 26.34 -23.79 -6.01
C GLY A 237 27.03 -22.51 -6.47
N VAL A 238 26.45 -21.35 -6.18
CA VAL A 238 27.12 -20.06 -6.19
C VAL A 238 27.40 -19.69 -4.73
N THR A 239 28.63 -19.92 -4.30
CA THR A 239 29.16 -19.34 -3.07
C THR A 239 29.17 -17.82 -3.25
N MET A 240 28.14 -17.14 -2.75
CA MET A 240 28.17 -15.69 -2.57
C MET A 240 29.01 -15.39 -1.33
N SER A 241 30.33 -15.47 -1.44
CA SER A 241 31.26 -15.02 -0.41
C SER A 241 31.53 -13.53 -0.59
N GLY A 242 30.57 -12.69 -0.18
CA GLY A 242 30.74 -11.25 -0.03
C GLY A 242 30.73 -10.88 1.45
N VAL A 243 31.65 -10.00 1.87
CA VAL A 243 31.71 -9.46 3.24
C VAL A 243 30.44 -8.68 3.63
N GLU A 244 29.62 -8.27 2.64
CA GLU A 244 28.34 -7.57 2.83
C GLU A 244 27.15 -8.46 3.26
N ASP A 245 27.26 -9.79 3.16
CA ASP A 245 26.13 -10.71 3.46
C ASP A 245 26.07 -11.16 4.95
N GLN A 246 26.98 -10.71 5.81
CA GLN A 246 26.99 -11.08 7.23
C GLN A 246 25.98 -10.30 8.10
N ALA A 247 25.38 -9.22 7.57
CA ALA A 247 24.47 -8.35 8.31
C ALA A 247 22.97 -8.67 8.11
N LYS A 248 22.63 -9.53 7.15
CA LYS A 248 21.24 -9.87 6.78
C LYS A 248 20.83 -11.23 7.32
N PHE A 249 19.59 -11.34 7.80
CA PHE A 249 19.07 -12.56 8.41
C PHE A 249 17.54 -12.61 8.31
N HIS A 250 16.97 -13.81 8.51
CA HIS A 250 15.54 -13.97 8.77
C HIS A 250 15.30 -13.87 10.28
N LEU A 251 14.08 -13.46 10.66
CA LEU A 251 13.66 -13.38 12.06
C LEU A 251 12.53 -14.37 12.31
N VAL A 252 12.64 -15.13 13.40
CA VAL A 252 11.68 -16.16 13.81
C VAL A 252 11.22 -15.85 15.23
N GLY A 253 9.93 -16.06 15.50
CA GLY A 253 9.37 -15.87 16.84
C GLY A 253 9.93 -16.89 17.83
N ILE A 254 10.19 -16.48 19.08
CA ILE A 254 10.80 -17.35 20.10
C ILE A 254 9.83 -18.47 20.55
N ASP A 255 8.52 -18.22 20.52
CA ASP A 255 7.48 -19.15 21.00
C ASP A 255 6.55 -19.68 19.88
N THR A 256 6.78 -19.31 18.62
CA THR A 256 5.98 -19.74 17.47
C THR A 256 6.81 -20.66 16.60
N ASN A 257 6.59 -21.97 16.70
CA ASN A 257 7.22 -22.91 15.77
C ASN A 257 6.78 -22.58 14.33
N ASP A 258 7.78 -22.30 13.49
CA ASP A 258 7.80 -22.32 12.02
C ASP A 258 7.30 -21.11 11.21
N GLY A 259 7.49 -19.88 11.70
CA GLY A 259 7.21 -18.66 10.92
C GLY A 259 8.39 -17.67 10.84
N CYS A 260 8.70 -17.18 9.65
CA CYS A 260 9.61 -16.07 9.43
C CYS A 260 8.85 -14.75 9.38
N LEU A 261 9.42 -13.71 10.01
CA LEU A 261 8.84 -12.38 10.05
C LEU A 261 8.87 -11.75 8.66
N ASP A 262 7.68 -11.61 8.08
CA ASP A 262 7.45 -10.98 6.80
C ASP A 262 7.23 -9.48 7.00
N ALA A 263 8.02 -8.67 6.31
CA ALA A 263 8.01 -7.22 6.31
C ALA A 263 7.11 -6.62 5.23
N SER A 264 6.13 -7.38 4.73
CA SER A 264 4.98 -6.82 4.01
C SER A 264 4.25 -5.81 4.90
N VAL A 265 3.35 -5.04 4.27
CA VAL A 265 2.29 -4.20 4.83
C VAL A 265 2.27 -3.99 6.35
N SER A 266 2.07 -5.10 7.09
CA SER A 266 2.14 -5.23 8.53
C SER A 266 3.03 -6.42 8.88
N PRO A 267 4.04 -6.27 9.75
CA PRO A 267 4.91 -7.36 10.13
C PRO A 267 4.13 -8.55 10.70
N MET A 268 4.14 -9.68 10.01
CA MET A 268 3.48 -10.92 10.44
C MET A 268 4.38 -12.12 10.17
N PHE A 269 4.22 -13.18 10.96
CA PHE A 269 4.93 -14.43 10.70
C PHE A 269 4.25 -15.20 9.57
N SER A 270 5.03 -15.58 8.56
CA SER A 270 4.58 -16.42 7.45
C SER A 270 5.56 -17.58 7.23
N THR A 271 5.22 -18.53 6.35
CA THR A 271 6.12 -19.63 6.01
C THR A 271 7.47 -19.09 5.53
N CYS A 272 8.57 -19.60 6.09
CA CYS A 272 9.91 -19.15 5.74
C CYS A 272 10.23 -19.39 4.25
N GLU A 273 10.54 -18.32 3.54
CA GLU A 273 10.86 -18.29 2.12
C GLU A 273 12.14 -17.47 1.91
N GLN A 274 12.93 -17.81 0.91
CA GLN A 274 14.12 -17.06 0.54
C GLN A 274 13.75 -15.82 -0.28
N HIS A 275 13.08 -14.86 0.36
CA HIS A 275 12.54 -13.65 -0.30
C HIS A 275 12.86 -12.39 0.50
N SER A 276 13.13 -11.27 -0.19
CA SER A 276 13.53 -10.00 0.44
C SER A 276 12.53 -9.47 1.48
N LYS A 277 11.25 -9.85 1.35
CA LYS A 277 10.17 -9.60 2.33
C LYS A 277 10.47 -10.16 3.72
N GLN A 278 11.24 -11.23 3.84
CA GLN A 278 11.63 -11.82 5.13
C GLN A 278 13.07 -11.52 5.53
N VAL A 279 13.77 -10.69 4.75
CA VAL A 279 15.17 -10.33 5.01
C VAL A 279 15.23 -9.01 5.75
N TRP A 280 15.87 -9.06 6.92
CA TRP A 280 16.06 -7.93 7.81
C TRP A 280 17.54 -7.63 8.01
N GLU A 281 17.83 -6.35 8.25
CA GLU A 281 19.16 -5.85 8.53
C GLU A 281 19.12 -4.98 9.79
N LEU A 282 20.05 -5.21 10.72
CA LEU A 282 20.22 -4.34 11.87
C LEU A 282 21.25 -3.25 11.53
N THR A 283 20.80 -2.01 11.50
CA THR A 283 21.66 -0.83 11.24
C THR A 283 22.50 -0.46 12.46
N GLU A 284 23.61 0.25 12.25
CA GLU A 284 24.48 0.76 13.33
C GLU A 284 23.74 1.70 14.30
N ASN A 285 22.69 2.37 13.82
CA ASN A 285 21.85 3.28 14.61
C ASN A 285 20.79 2.54 15.47
N GLY A 286 20.87 1.21 15.56
CA GLY A 286 19.96 0.39 16.38
C GLY A 286 18.55 0.30 15.79
N GLN A 287 18.44 0.30 14.46
CA GLN A 287 17.16 0.17 13.74
C GLN A 287 17.15 -1.11 12.94
N LEU A 288 16.01 -1.81 12.96
CA LEU A 288 15.82 -3.05 12.25
C LEU A 288 15.10 -2.77 10.92
N LYS A 289 15.84 -2.78 9.82
CA LYS A 289 15.38 -2.36 8.49
C LYS A 289 14.95 -3.56 7.64
N SER A 290 13.80 -3.44 6.99
CA SER A 290 13.33 -4.39 5.99
C SER A 290 14.09 -4.20 4.68
N SER A 291 14.64 -5.29 4.13
CA SER A 291 15.24 -5.29 2.79
C SER A 291 14.21 -5.19 1.67
N TYR A 292 12.93 -5.44 1.98
CA TYR A 292 11.82 -5.28 1.06
C TYR A 292 11.36 -3.83 1.01
N SER A 293 10.67 -3.34 2.03
CA SER A 293 10.08 -2.00 1.99
C SER A 293 11.09 -0.86 2.18
N GLY A 294 12.30 -1.15 2.70
CA GLY A 294 13.25 -0.14 3.15
C GLY A 294 12.81 0.58 4.45
N LEU A 295 11.66 0.21 5.00
CA LEU A 295 11.12 0.73 6.26
C LEU A 295 11.75 0.02 7.46
N CYS A 296 11.67 0.65 8.63
CA CYS A 296 12.20 0.11 9.88
C CYS A 296 11.08 -0.43 10.77
N ALA A 297 11.35 -1.54 11.45
CA ALA A 297 10.47 -2.14 12.42
C ALA A 297 10.28 -1.20 13.62
N THR A 298 9.01 -0.97 13.97
CA THR A 298 8.61 -0.18 15.12
C THR A 298 7.70 -0.98 16.03
N MET A 299 7.72 -0.71 17.34
CA MET A 299 6.77 -1.27 18.29
C MET A 299 5.77 -0.18 18.62
N LYS A 300 4.50 -0.41 18.29
CA LYS A 300 3.39 0.48 18.63
C LYS A 300 2.69 -0.08 19.86
N SER A 301 2.41 0.71 20.90
CA SER A 301 1.51 0.25 21.96
C SER A 301 0.17 -0.14 21.32
N SER A 302 -0.47 -1.21 21.76
CA SER A 302 -1.85 -1.56 21.39
C SER A 302 -2.81 -0.46 21.83
N LYS A 303 -2.44 0.43 22.77
CA LYS A 303 -3.21 1.67 23.02
C LYS A 303 -2.91 2.81 22.05
N GLU A 304 -1.86 2.70 21.24
CA GLU A 304 -1.51 3.58 20.12
C GLU A 304 -1.60 2.85 18.76
N GLY A 305 -2.32 1.72 18.72
CA GLY A 305 -2.33 0.79 17.59
C GLY A 305 -3.57 -0.11 17.46
N GLU A 306 -4.37 -0.27 18.52
CA GLU A 306 -5.78 -0.67 18.44
C GLU A 306 -6.62 0.60 18.36
N SER A 307 -6.51 1.30 17.23
CA SER A 307 -7.62 2.14 16.81
C SER A 307 -8.61 1.22 16.11
N GLU A 308 -9.91 1.49 16.29
CA GLU A 308 -11.05 0.91 15.58
C GLU A 308 -10.98 1.03 14.03
N THR A 309 -9.83 1.39 13.47
CA THR A 309 -9.48 1.62 12.06
C THR A 309 -8.95 0.38 11.35
N THR A 310 -8.97 -0.81 11.94
CA THR A 310 -8.60 -2.06 11.24
C THR A 310 -9.53 -2.26 10.04
N GLY A 311 -9.08 -1.87 8.84
CA GLY A 311 -9.84 -1.93 7.60
C GLY A 311 -10.28 -0.57 7.03
N ALA A 312 -10.33 0.51 7.82
CA ALA A 312 -10.60 1.84 7.27
C ALA A 312 -9.31 2.47 6.71
N ARG A 313 -9.37 3.06 5.52
CA ARG A 313 -8.30 3.87 4.91
C ARG A 313 -8.87 5.18 4.40
N ALA A 314 -8.01 6.19 4.28
CA ALA A 314 -8.33 7.39 3.52
C ALA A 314 -7.16 7.82 2.66
N TRP A 315 -7.44 8.41 1.50
CA TRP A 315 -6.43 9.02 0.64
C TRP A 315 -6.79 10.46 0.35
N THR A 316 -5.77 11.28 0.16
CA THR A 316 -5.93 12.67 -0.25
C THR A 316 -5.12 12.94 -1.51
N ALA A 317 -5.58 13.89 -2.32
CA ALA A 317 -4.85 14.41 -3.46
C ALA A 317 -5.20 15.90 -3.68
N THR A 318 -4.29 16.67 -4.27
CA THR A 318 -4.50 18.10 -4.57
C THR A 318 -4.58 18.31 -6.07
N GLY A 319 -5.67 18.89 -6.56
CA GLY A 319 -5.82 19.25 -7.97
C GLY A 319 -5.07 20.52 -8.35
N ASP A 320 -4.88 20.71 -9.66
CA ASP A 320 -4.11 21.84 -10.21
C ASP A 320 -4.74 23.21 -9.92
N LYS A 321 -6.06 23.29 -9.71
CA LYS A 321 -6.76 24.54 -9.37
C LYS A 321 -6.85 24.77 -7.85
N GLY A 322 -6.32 23.84 -7.05
CA GLY A 322 -6.28 23.91 -5.60
C GLY A 322 -7.41 23.19 -4.86
N GLU A 323 -8.31 22.54 -5.59
CA GLU A 323 -9.27 21.59 -5.06
C GLU A 323 -8.57 20.42 -4.37
N ILE A 324 -9.21 19.88 -3.33
CA ILE A 324 -8.69 18.75 -2.56
C ILE A 324 -9.64 17.58 -2.74
N TYR A 325 -9.09 16.43 -3.09
CA TYR A 325 -9.82 15.18 -3.15
C TYR A 325 -9.56 14.39 -1.88
N LEU A 326 -10.62 13.84 -1.28
CA LEU A 326 -10.55 12.96 -0.11
C LEU A 326 -11.35 11.70 -0.42
N ALA A 327 -10.69 10.54 -0.42
CA ALA A 327 -11.35 9.25 -0.55
C ALA A 327 -11.37 8.51 0.77
N PHE A 328 -12.49 7.89 1.11
CA PHE A 328 -12.61 6.90 2.18
C PHE A 328 -12.73 5.51 1.57
N PHE A 329 -12.09 4.53 2.21
CA PHE A 329 -12.16 3.13 1.81
C PHE A 329 -12.44 2.26 3.03
N ASN A 330 -13.35 1.31 2.87
CA ASN A 330 -13.62 0.30 3.85
C ASN A 330 -13.16 -1.07 3.33
N LEU A 331 -12.04 -1.58 3.86
CA LEU A 331 -11.46 -2.85 3.45
C LEU A 331 -12.03 -4.06 4.19
N ASP A 332 -13.01 -3.84 5.08
CA ASP A 332 -13.68 -4.88 5.84
C ASP A 332 -14.97 -5.34 5.17
N THR A 333 -15.43 -6.52 5.58
CA THR A 333 -16.67 -7.16 5.13
C THR A 333 -17.93 -6.59 5.78
N ALA A 334 -17.78 -5.69 6.76
CA ALA A 334 -18.88 -5.00 7.43
C ALA A 334 -18.80 -3.50 7.16
N SER A 335 -19.95 -2.83 7.06
CA SER A 335 -20.00 -1.39 6.89
C SER A 335 -19.34 -0.65 8.06
N ARG A 336 -18.68 0.45 7.72
CA ARG A 336 -17.96 1.31 8.67
C ARG A 336 -18.29 2.76 8.43
N LYS A 337 -18.46 3.51 9.50
CA LYS A 337 -18.47 4.96 9.41
C LYS A 337 -17.04 5.46 9.52
N ILE A 338 -16.62 6.24 8.55
CA ILE A 338 -15.28 6.83 8.48
C ILE A 338 -15.46 8.34 8.60
N ALA A 339 -14.57 8.99 9.35
CA ALA A 339 -14.59 10.42 9.58
C ALA A 339 -13.19 11.03 9.55
N VAL A 340 -13.10 12.24 9.04
CA VAL A 340 -11.91 13.08 9.08
C VAL A 340 -12.28 14.44 9.66
N ARG A 341 -11.49 14.89 10.63
CA ARG A 341 -11.64 16.24 11.17
C ARG A 341 -11.07 17.25 10.19
N VAL A 342 -11.82 18.31 9.93
CA VAL A 342 -11.39 19.39 9.02
C VAL A 342 -10.05 20.03 9.43
N PRO A 343 -9.72 20.24 10.73
CA PRO A 343 -8.40 20.71 11.13
C PRO A 343 -7.26 19.77 10.74
N ASP A 344 -7.49 18.46 10.68
CA ASP A 344 -6.45 17.52 10.26
C ASP A 344 -6.17 17.62 8.75
N LEU A 345 -7.15 18.01 7.93
CA LEU A 345 -6.96 18.24 6.49
C LEU A 345 -6.05 19.44 6.19
N GLU A 346 -5.90 20.39 7.11
CA GLU A 346 -4.95 21.51 6.97
C GLU A 346 -3.50 21.02 6.86
N LYS A 347 -3.19 19.83 7.40
CA LYS A 347 -1.86 19.20 7.29
C LYS A 347 -1.51 18.84 5.85
N VAL A 348 -2.52 18.60 4.99
CA VAL A 348 -2.35 18.26 3.57
C VAL A 348 -2.55 19.49 2.70
N ALA A 349 -3.55 20.32 2.99
CA ALA A 349 -3.90 21.48 2.15
C ALA A 349 -3.09 22.76 2.44
N GLY A 350 -2.40 22.80 3.57
CA GLY A 350 -1.74 24.01 4.07
C GLY A 350 -2.71 25.18 4.24
N GLN A 351 -2.25 26.39 3.90
CA GLN A 351 -3.03 27.64 4.05
C GLN A 351 -4.27 27.72 3.15
N LYS A 352 -4.47 26.81 2.19
CA LYS A 352 -5.67 26.83 1.31
C LYS A 352 -6.96 26.58 2.10
N LEU A 353 -6.88 25.72 3.11
CA LEU A 353 -7.98 25.49 4.05
C LEU A 353 -8.12 26.60 5.11
N ALA A 354 -7.29 27.65 5.12
CA ALA A 354 -7.39 28.73 6.12
C ALA A 354 -8.72 29.51 6.04
N ARG A 355 -9.43 29.44 4.90
CA ARG A 355 -10.76 30.04 4.69
C ARG A 355 -11.87 28.98 4.65
N LYS A 356 -11.90 28.06 5.63
CA LYS A 356 -12.89 26.95 5.74
C LYS A 356 -14.35 27.35 5.49
N HIS A 357 -14.73 28.58 5.82
CA HIS A 357 -16.08 29.12 5.61
C HIS A 357 -16.50 29.31 4.15
N LEU A 358 -15.54 29.42 3.24
CA LEU A 358 -15.78 29.51 1.79
C LEU A 358 -15.73 28.14 1.12
N CYS A 359 -15.33 27.10 1.86
CA CYS A 359 -15.11 25.78 1.30
C CYS A 359 -16.41 24.98 1.19
N THR A 360 -16.62 24.36 0.04
CA THR A 360 -17.69 23.39 -0.21
C THR A 360 -17.08 22.00 -0.34
N CYS A 361 -17.68 21.01 0.33
CA CYS A 361 -17.36 19.60 0.23
C CYS A 361 -18.50 18.89 -0.50
N THR A 362 -18.21 18.31 -1.65
CA THR A 362 -19.18 17.63 -2.51
C THR A 362 -18.82 16.16 -2.60
N GLU A 363 -19.76 15.27 -2.28
CA GLU A 363 -19.62 13.83 -2.50
C GLU A 363 -19.84 13.55 -4.00
N VAL A 364 -18.87 12.88 -4.63
CA VAL A 364 -18.73 12.85 -6.09
C VAL A 364 -19.84 12.05 -6.77
N TRP A 365 -20.32 10.97 -6.15
CA TRP A 365 -21.31 10.10 -6.79
C TRP A 365 -22.74 10.66 -6.69
N SER A 366 -23.11 11.16 -5.52
CA SER A 366 -24.45 11.71 -5.27
C SER A 366 -24.58 13.19 -5.62
N GLY A 367 -23.48 13.90 -5.82
CA GLY A 367 -23.44 15.35 -6.03
C GLY A 367 -23.84 16.18 -4.79
N LYS A 368 -24.11 15.53 -3.66
CA LYS A 368 -24.54 16.21 -2.43
C LYS A 368 -23.41 17.07 -1.89
N SER A 369 -23.69 18.37 -1.75
CA SER A 369 -22.72 19.37 -1.34
C SER A 369 -23.04 19.92 0.04
N ARG A 370 -22.02 20.11 0.88
CA ARG A 370 -22.13 20.71 2.22
C ARG A 370 -21.03 21.74 2.47
N SER A 371 -21.32 22.76 3.28
CA SER A 371 -20.29 23.68 3.77
C SER A 371 -19.38 22.97 4.76
N LEU A 372 -18.07 23.20 4.63
CA LEU A 372 -17.04 22.59 5.49
C LEU A 372 -17.04 23.14 6.94
N MET A 373 -17.82 24.19 7.23
CA MET A 373 -17.99 24.73 8.59
C MET A 373 -18.86 23.86 9.49
N LYS A 374 -19.63 22.92 8.92
CA LYS A 374 -20.62 22.14 9.66
C LYS A 374 -20.06 20.96 10.46
N GLY A 375 -18.73 20.86 10.59
CA GLY A 375 -18.05 19.83 11.39
C GLY A 375 -17.17 18.91 10.55
N ASP A 376 -16.95 17.70 11.05
CA ASP A 376 -16.11 16.68 10.43
C ASP A 376 -16.71 16.16 9.12
N ILE A 377 -15.85 15.74 8.19
CA ILE A 377 -16.28 15.01 7.01
C ILE A 377 -16.46 13.56 7.45
N SER A 378 -17.71 13.12 7.59
CA SER A 378 -18.03 11.73 7.93
C SER A 378 -19.07 11.15 7.00
N GLU A 379 -18.92 9.86 6.69
CA GLU A 379 -19.91 9.03 5.98
C GLU A 379 -19.83 7.55 6.37
N VAL A 380 -20.92 6.82 6.13
CA VAL A 380 -20.97 5.35 6.24
C VAL A 380 -20.57 4.74 4.90
N VAL A 381 -19.53 3.92 4.90
CA VAL A 381 -18.98 3.22 3.75
C VAL A 381 -19.37 1.74 3.83
N SER A 382 -19.95 1.20 2.76
CA SER A 382 -20.33 -0.21 2.64
C SER A 382 -19.10 -1.13 2.75
N ALA A 383 -19.34 -2.43 2.95
CA ALA A 383 -18.29 -3.44 2.91
C ALA A 383 -17.55 -3.39 1.57
N HIS A 384 -16.22 -3.34 1.61
CA HIS A 384 -15.34 -3.20 0.42
C HIS A 384 -15.60 -1.94 -0.42
N GLY A 385 -16.43 -1.01 0.08
CA GLY A 385 -16.83 0.20 -0.63
C GLY A 385 -15.87 1.37 -0.45
N SER A 386 -16.14 2.41 -1.22
CA SER A 386 -15.42 3.69 -1.14
C SER A 386 -16.35 4.88 -1.34
N ILE A 387 -15.95 6.03 -0.79
CA ILE A 387 -16.63 7.32 -0.99
C ILE A 387 -15.58 8.35 -1.37
N LEU A 388 -15.89 9.21 -2.33
CA LEU A 388 -14.98 10.25 -2.80
C LEU A 388 -15.60 11.63 -2.60
N PHE A 389 -14.84 12.55 -2.03
CA PHE A 389 -15.22 13.94 -1.87
C PHE A 389 -14.30 14.85 -2.69
N GLU A 390 -14.88 15.87 -3.29
CA GLU A 390 -14.18 17.03 -3.84
C GLU A 390 -14.43 18.24 -2.93
N ILE A 391 -13.35 18.86 -2.46
CA ILE A 391 -13.39 20.03 -1.59
C ILE A 391 -12.84 21.22 -2.37
N GLN A 392 -13.68 22.24 -2.55
CA GLN A 392 -13.34 23.46 -3.25
C GLN A 392 -13.38 24.65 -2.29
N CYS A 393 -12.27 25.37 -2.23
CA CYS A 393 -12.06 26.64 -1.56
C CYS A 393 -11.45 27.60 -2.62
#